data_AF-A0A6S5C982-F1
#
_entry.id   AF-A0A6S5C982-F1
#
_cell.length_a   1.000
_cell.length_b   1.000
_cell.length_c   1.000
_cell.angle_alpha   90.00
_cell.angle_beta   90.00
_cell.angle_gamma   90.00
#
_symmetry.space_group_name_H-M   'P 1'
#
loop_
_entity.id
_entity.type
_entity.pdbx_description
1 polymer ?
#
loop_
_entity_poly.entity_id
_entity_poly.type
_entity_poly.pdbx_seq_one_letter_code
_entity_poly.pdbx_strand_id
1 'polypeptide(L)'
;MQQLQLIDQSSQLLDDLVNTVLSPTLSQSAKLAEIGRILAHFDLPIETPRVTGQLWSATDLGKELGVSAQAIGRLANRHSLKTTELGEYRLDQAANSRKQVQTFYYNQLGRHRLESLLIARTTCKEITSTRAQDG
;
A
#
# COMPACT_ATOMS: atom_id res chain seq x y z
N MET A 1 -43.89 -6.19 -2.83
CA MET A 1 -43.62 -4.74 -3.03
C MET A 1 -42.15 -4.40 -2.85
N GLN A 2 -41.50 -4.75 -1.72
CA GLN A 2 -40.07 -4.44 -1.50
C GLN A 2 -39.09 -5.08 -2.50
N GLN A 3 -39.31 -6.32 -2.93
CA GLN A 3 -38.40 -6.98 -3.88
C GLN A 3 -38.42 -6.37 -5.29
N LEU A 4 -39.55 -5.82 -5.75
CA LEU A 4 -39.65 -5.13 -7.03
C LEU A 4 -38.89 -3.80 -7.01
N GLN A 5 -38.92 -3.08 -5.89
CA GLN A 5 -38.16 -1.83 -5.72
C GLN A 5 -36.65 -2.08 -5.73
N LEU A 6 -36.20 -3.19 -5.15
CA LEU A 6 -34.77 -3.53 -5.05
C LEU A 6 -34.18 -3.93 -6.42
N ILE A 7 -34.97 -4.59 -7.26
CA ILE A 7 -34.59 -4.96 -8.63
C ILE A 7 -34.48 -3.70 -9.51
N ASP A 8 -35.44 -2.79 -9.39
CA ASP A 8 -35.48 -1.54 -10.16
C ASP A 8 -34.24 -0.66 -9.89
N GLN A 9 -33.83 -0.53 -8.62
CA GLN A 9 -32.63 0.22 -8.26
C GLN A 9 -31.34 -0.43 -8.78
N SER A 10 -31.26 -1.76 -8.80
CA SER A 10 -30.09 -2.47 -9.30
C SER A 10 -29.94 -2.32 -10.81
N SER A 11 -31.05 -2.32 -11.55
CA SER A 11 -31.05 -2.07 -12.99
C SER A 11 -30.63 -0.64 -13.34
N GLN A 12 -31.17 0.35 -12.62
CA GLN A 12 -30.82 1.77 -12.82
C GLN A 12 -29.33 2.05 -12.56
N LEU A 13 -28.78 1.48 -11.48
CA LEU A 13 -27.35 1.57 -11.18
C LEU A 13 -26.51 1.06 -12.36
N LEU A 14 -26.83 -0.13 -12.89
CA LEU A 14 -26.07 -0.74 -13.98
C LEU A 14 -26.13 0.11 -15.25
N ASP A 15 -27.31 0.63 -15.58
CA ASP A 15 -27.47 1.50 -16.75
C ASP A 15 -26.65 2.79 -16.62
N ASP A 16 -26.68 3.44 -15.45
CA ASP A 16 -25.91 4.67 -15.20
C ASP A 16 -24.39 4.44 -15.26
N LEU A 17 -23.91 3.31 -14.71
CA LEU A 17 -22.50 2.94 -14.80
C LEU A 17 -22.07 2.65 -16.24
N VAL A 18 -22.86 1.87 -16.97
CA VAL A 18 -22.57 1.50 -18.37
C VAL A 18 -22.52 2.75 -19.24
N ASN A 19 -23.50 3.65 -19.10
CA ASN A 19 -23.54 4.92 -19.84
C ASN A 19 -22.32 5.80 -19.53
N THR A 20 -21.86 5.81 -18.28
CA THR A 20 -20.69 6.59 -17.86
C THR A 20 -19.39 6.02 -18.43
N VAL A 21 -19.20 4.70 -18.37
CA VAL A 21 -17.99 4.04 -18.89
C VAL A 21 -17.91 4.14 -20.42
N LEU A 22 -19.03 3.91 -21.11
CA LEU A 22 -19.12 3.93 -22.57
C LEU A 22 -19.19 5.34 -23.17
N SER A 23 -19.34 6.38 -22.34
CA SER A 23 -19.41 7.76 -22.82
C SER A 23 -18.19 8.13 -23.68
N PRO A 24 -18.39 8.57 -24.94
CA PRO A 24 -17.29 8.96 -25.82
C PRO A 24 -16.80 10.38 -25.56
N THR A 25 -17.54 11.17 -24.78
CA THR A 25 -17.27 12.60 -24.55
C THR A 25 -16.53 12.86 -23.24
N LEU A 26 -16.62 11.95 -22.27
CA LEU A 26 -15.97 12.10 -20.97
C LEU A 26 -14.50 11.68 -21.01
N SER A 27 -13.64 12.51 -20.43
CA SER A 27 -12.25 12.15 -20.17
C SER A 27 -12.16 11.05 -19.11
N GLN A 28 -11.04 10.33 -19.05
CA GLN A 28 -10.85 9.24 -18.09
C GLN A 28 -10.99 9.69 -16.63
N SER A 29 -10.51 10.88 -16.28
CA SER A 29 -10.68 11.45 -14.94
C SER A 29 -12.14 11.82 -14.64
N ALA A 30 -12.87 12.34 -15.63
CA ALA A 30 -14.29 12.67 -15.49
C ALA A 30 -15.15 11.41 -15.32
N LYS A 31 -14.84 10.33 -16.06
CA LYS A 31 -15.49 9.02 -15.89
C LYS A 31 -15.35 8.50 -14.46
N LEU A 32 -14.14 8.53 -13.91
CA LEU A 32 -13.87 8.07 -12.54
C LEU A 32 -14.62 8.90 -11.48
N ALA A 33 -14.66 10.22 -11.64
CA ALA A 33 -15.38 11.10 -10.73
C ALA A 33 -16.90 10.82 -10.76
N GLU A 34 -17.46 10.62 -11.94
CA GLU A 34 -18.89 10.36 -12.11
C GLU A 34 -19.29 8.97 -11.60
N ILE A 35 -18.46 7.94 -11.81
CA ILE A 35 -18.65 6.62 -11.20
C ILE A 35 -18.69 6.73 -9.67
N GLY A 36 -17.77 7.50 -9.07
CA GLY A 36 -17.77 7.74 -7.63
C GLY A 36 -19.06 8.42 -7.14
N ARG A 37 -19.59 9.37 -7.92
CA ARG A 37 -20.86 10.06 -7.62
C ARG A 37 -22.07 9.12 -7.71
N ILE A 38 -22.14 8.30 -8.76
CA ILE A 38 -23.21 7.31 -8.96
C ILE A 38 -23.22 6.33 -7.79
N LEU A 39 -22.07 5.77 -7.45
CA LEU A 39 -21.98 4.77 -6.38
C LEU A 39 -22.33 5.35 -5.01
N ALA A 40 -21.93 6.59 -4.72
CA ALA A 40 -22.36 7.29 -3.51
C ALA A 40 -23.88 7.55 -3.45
N HIS A 41 -24.54 7.75 -4.60
CA HIS A 41 -26.00 7.93 -4.68
C HIS A 41 -26.78 6.66 -4.30
N PHE A 42 -26.22 5.49 -4.57
CA PHE A 42 -26.82 4.18 -4.23
C PHE A 42 -26.35 3.64 -2.87
N ASP A 43 -25.83 4.50 -1.97
CA ASP A 43 -25.26 4.10 -0.67
C ASP A 43 -24.15 3.02 -0.78
N LEU A 44 -23.45 3.00 -1.91
CA LEU A 44 -22.28 2.16 -2.18
C LEU A 44 -21.02 3.03 -2.28
N PRO A 45 -20.68 3.85 -1.27
CA PRO A 45 -19.51 4.72 -1.37
C PRO A 45 -18.27 3.85 -1.64
N ILE A 46 -17.57 4.14 -2.74
CA ILE A 46 -16.21 3.63 -2.89
C ILE A 46 -15.38 4.35 -1.83
N GLU A 47 -15.11 3.66 -0.73
CA GLU A 47 -14.01 4.05 0.13
C GLU A 47 -12.76 4.04 -0.76
N THR A 48 -12.11 5.19 -0.90
CA THR A 48 -10.72 5.19 -1.36
C THR A 48 -10.00 4.10 -0.58
N PRO A 49 -9.14 3.28 -1.20
CA PRO A 49 -8.39 2.28 -0.47
C PRO A 49 -7.48 3.02 0.51
N ARG A 50 -8.02 3.35 1.68
CA ARG A 50 -7.23 3.58 2.87
C ARG A 50 -6.49 2.26 3.01
N VAL A 51 -5.18 2.35 3.16
CA VAL A 51 -4.39 1.19 3.53
C VAL A 51 -4.81 0.85 4.97
N THR A 52 -5.98 0.22 5.13
CA THR A 52 -6.52 -0.31 6.39
C THR A 52 -5.85 -1.66 6.66
N GLY A 53 -4.56 -1.74 6.35
CA GLY A 53 -3.68 -2.82 6.74
C GLY A 53 -2.89 -2.36 7.94
N GLN A 54 -2.55 -3.29 8.83
CA GLN A 54 -1.61 -3.01 9.89
C GLN A 54 -0.34 -2.42 9.28
N LEU A 55 0.10 -1.28 9.83
CA LEU A 55 1.35 -0.66 9.45
C LEU A 55 2.38 -0.88 10.53
N TRP A 56 3.62 -1.08 10.11
CA TRP A 56 4.73 -1.31 11.01
C TRP A 56 5.78 -0.21 10.85
N SER A 57 6.31 0.26 11.97
CA SER A 57 7.49 1.12 11.92
C SER A 57 8.73 0.31 11.53
N ALA A 58 9.80 0.98 11.13
CA ALA A 58 11.10 0.33 10.94
C ALA A 58 11.60 -0.40 12.20
N THR A 59 11.18 0.07 13.39
CA THR A 59 11.52 -0.53 14.67
C THR A 59 10.78 -1.85 14.88
N ASP A 60 9.50 -1.90 14.56
CA ASP A 60 8.68 -3.11 14.70
C ASP A 60 9.15 -4.19 13.73
N LEU A 61 9.33 -3.82 12.46
CA LEU A 61 9.87 -4.74 11.45
C LEU A 61 11.29 -5.19 11.79
N GLY A 62 12.11 -4.33 12.39
CA GLY A 62 13.44 -4.69 12.83
C GLY A 62 13.40 -5.78 13.91
N LYS A 63 12.57 -5.61 14.94
CA LYS A 63 12.40 -6.61 16.01
C LYS A 63 11.93 -7.95 15.46
N GLU A 64 11.00 -7.93 14.51
CA GLU A 64 10.40 -9.13 13.95
C GLU A 64 11.34 -9.88 12.98
N LEU A 65 12.09 -9.14 12.15
CA LEU A 65 13.03 -9.70 11.19
C LEU A 65 14.44 -9.94 11.77
N GLY A 66 14.63 -9.69 13.07
CA GLY A 66 15.92 -9.87 13.76
C GLY A 66 17.02 -8.89 13.31
N VAL A 67 16.66 -7.70 12.84
CA VAL A 67 17.59 -6.66 12.36
C VAL A 67 17.35 -5.31 13.04
N SER A 68 18.34 -4.42 13.03
CA SER A 68 18.15 -3.10 13.63
C SER A 68 17.23 -2.21 12.76
N ALA A 69 16.47 -1.31 13.40
CA ALA A 69 15.63 -0.33 12.69
C ALA A 69 16.43 0.51 11.68
N GLN A 70 17.69 0.81 12.01
CA GLN A 70 18.63 1.52 11.13
C GLN A 70 19.00 0.68 9.90
N ALA A 71 19.16 -0.64 10.05
CA ALA A 71 19.40 -1.53 8.92
C ALA A 71 18.21 -1.56 7.96
N ILE A 72 16.98 -1.63 8.49
CA ILE A 72 15.74 -1.51 7.69
C ILE A 72 15.71 -0.18 6.95
N GLY A 73 15.96 0.94 7.64
CA GLY A 73 15.96 2.27 7.02
C GLY A 73 17.00 2.42 5.90
N ARG A 74 18.21 1.88 6.10
CA ARG A 74 19.27 1.88 5.06
C ARG A 74 18.88 1.02 3.86
N LEU A 75 18.29 -0.14 4.09
CA LEU A 75 17.82 -1.05 3.04
C LEU A 75 16.69 -0.40 2.23
N ALA A 76 15.72 0.19 2.90
CA ALA A 76 14.61 0.89 2.28
C ALA A 76 15.07 2.07 1.43
N ASN A 77 16.02 2.88 1.91
CA ASN A 77 16.59 3.98 1.12
C ASN A 77 17.37 3.47 -0.10
N ARG A 78 18.14 2.38 0.03
CA ARG A 78 18.93 1.81 -1.07
C ARG A 78 18.08 1.27 -2.22
N HIS A 79 16.95 0.65 -1.88
CA HIS A 79 16.04 0.05 -2.86
C HIS A 79 14.81 0.93 -3.15
N SER A 80 14.83 2.20 -2.72
CA SER A 80 13.74 3.16 -2.91
C SER A 80 12.36 2.63 -2.47
N LEU A 81 12.30 1.90 -1.35
CA LEU A 81 11.07 1.28 -0.85
C LEU A 81 10.12 2.25 -0.13
N LYS A 82 10.49 3.52 0.01
CA LYS A 82 9.67 4.55 0.65
C LYS A 82 8.73 5.21 -0.35
N THR A 83 7.87 4.41 -0.96
CA THR A 83 6.85 4.84 -1.90
C THR A 83 5.48 4.77 -1.27
N THR A 84 4.53 5.58 -1.77
CA THR A 84 3.14 5.59 -1.31
C THR A 84 2.44 4.24 -1.45
N GLU A 85 2.95 3.36 -2.32
CA GLU A 85 2.43 2.00 -2.53
C GLU A 85 2.89 1.01 -1.45
N LEU A 86 4.05 1.24 -0.83
CA LEU A 86 4.68 0.34 0.14
C LEU A 86 4.50 0.80 1.59
N GLY A 87 3.82 1.92 1.79
CA GLY A 87 3.62 2.51 3.09
C GLY A 87 3.27 3.99 3.01
N GLU A 88 3.31 4.65 4.16
CA GLU A 88 3.00 6.07 4.27
C GLU A 88 3.89 6.76 5.32
N TYR A 89 4.04 8.06 5.16
CA TYR A 89 4.71 8.89 6.15
C TYR A 89 3.71 9.39 7.19
N ARG A 90 4.02 9.19 8.47
CA ARG A 90 3.27 9.74 9.62
C ARG A 90 4.16 10.67 10.43
N LEU A 91 3.56 11.68 11.03
CA LEU A 91 4.23 12.48 12.05
C LEU A 91 4.23 11.71 13.36
N ASP A 92 5.41 11.51 13.91
CA ASP A 92 5.63 10.77 15.14
C ASP A 92 6.51 11.59 16.08
N GLN A 93 6.47 11.30 17.38
CA GLN A 93 7.37 11.92 18.34
C GLN A 93 8.73 11.22 18.31
N ALA A 94 9.81 11.99 18.29
CA ALA A 94 11.14 11.41 18.40
C ALA A 94 11.31 10.67 19.74
N ALA A 95 11.90 9.47 19.73
CA ALA A 95 12.01 8.61 20.92
C ALA A 95 12.63 9.29 22.16
N ASN A 96 13.55 10.26 21.96
CA ASN A 96 14.28 10.93 23.02
C ASN A 96 14.01 12.46 23.09
N SER A 97 13.01 12.98 22.38
CA SER A 97 12.75 14.41 22.32
C SER A 97 11.26 14.71 22.13
N ARG A 98 10.82 15.92 22.48
CA ARG A 98 9.47 16.41 22.14
C ARG A 98 9.33 16.86 20.69
N LYS A 99 10.41 16.76 19.89
CA LYS A 99 10.39 17.08 18.47
C LYS A 99 9.50 16.10 17.70
N GLN A 100 8.65 16.63 16.83
CA GLN A 100 7.93 15.84 15.84
C GLN A 100 8.85 15.53 14.65
N VAL A 101 8.86 14.27 14.23
CA VAL A 101 9.65 13.76 13.12
C VAL A 101 8.77 12.96 12.17
N GLN A 102 9.11 13.00 10.89
CA GLN A 102 8.39 12.22 9.89
C GLN A 102 8.95 10.80 9.87
N THR A 103 8.12 9.81 10.20
CA THR A 103 8.46 8.39 10.23
C THR A 103 7.72 7.67 9.13
N PHE A 104 8.43 6.84 8.36
CA PHE A 104 7.81 5.99 7.34
C PHE A 104 7.31 4.69 7.97
N TYR A 105 6.04 4.39 7.74
CA TYR A 105 5.35 3.20 8.20
C TYR A 105 5.10 2.29 7.01
N TYR A 106 5.52 1.04 7.09
CA TYR A 106 5.45 0.06 6.02
C TYR A 106 4.15 -0.72 6.09
N ASN A 107 3.52 -0.95 4.95
CA ASN A 107 2.39 -1.88 4.83
C ASN A 107 2.90 -3.32 4.64
N GLN A 108 1.96 -4.26 4.51
CA GLN A 108 2.29 -5.67 4.31
C GLN A 108 3.17 -5.91 3.07
N LEU A 109 2.94 -5.18 1.97
CA LEU A 109 3.76 -5.30 0.76
C LEU A 109 5.20 -4.80 1.00
N GLY A 110 5.35 -3.65 1.67
CA GLY A 110 6.65 -3.10 2.07
C GLY A 110 7.44 -4.06 2.97
N ARG A 111 6.75 -4.71 3.91
CA ARG A 111 7.31 -5.77 4.75
C ARG A 111 7.84 -6.94 3.91
N HIS A 112 7.03 -7.51 3.02
CA HIS A 112 7.45 -8.65 2.18
C HIS A 112 8.65 -8.30 1.28
N ARG A 113 8.71 -7.06 0.76
CA ARG A 113 9.87 -6.59 0.00
C ARG A 113 11.13 -6.52 0.85
N LEU A 114 11.04 -6.01 2.07
CA LEU A 114 12.17 -5.97 3.01
C LEU A 114 12.68 -7.37 3.35
N GLU A 115 11.77 -8.30 3.65
CA GLU A 115 12.08 -9.70 3.93
C GLU A 115 12.80 -10.37 2.74
N SER A 116 12.25 -10.22 1.54
CA SER A 116 12.86 -10.76 0.31
C SER A 116 14.29 -10.25 0.08
N LEU A 117 14.54 -8.96 0.34
CA LEU A 117 15.87 -8.36 0.20
C LEU A 117 16.85 -8.84 1.27
N LEU A 118 16.37 -9.10 2.49
CA LEU A 118 17.21 -9.67 3.55
C LEU A 118 17.65 -11.09 3.19
N ILE A 119 16.73 -11.92 2.69
CA ILE A 119 17.02 -13.28 2.21
C ILE A 119 17.97 -13.25 1.01
N ALA A 120 17.76 -12.36 0.05
CA ALA A 120 18.67 -12.19 -1.09
C ALA A 120 20.09 -11.80 -0.63
N ARG A 121 20.20 -11.00 0.43
CA ARG A 121 21.51 -10.60 0.98
C ARG A 121 22.21 -11.76 1.70
N THR A 122 21.50 -12.62 2.40
CA THR A 122 22.09 -13.77 3.09
C THR A 122 22.55 -14.83 2.09
N THR A 123 21.72 -15.17 1.11
CA THR A 123 22.03 -16.15 0.06
C THR A 123 23.25 -15.76 -0.79
N CYS A 124 23.42 -14.48 -1.16
CA CYS A 124 24.61 -14.02 -1.89
C CYS A 124 25.92 -14.08 -1.07
N LYS A 125 25.84 -14.01 0.26
CA LYS A 125 27.02 -14.05 1.14
C LYS A 125 27.60 -15.47 1.23
N GLU A 126 26.74 -16.48 1.20
CA GLU A 126 27.12 -17.90 1.26
C GLU A 126 27.91 -18.32 0.01
N ILE A 127 27.46 -17.90 -1.18
CA ILE A 127 28.07 -18.26 -2.47
C ILE A 127 29.49 -17.67 -2.64
N THR A 128 29.79 -16.55 -1.96
CA THR A 128 31.10 -15.89 -2.06
C THR A 128 32.13 -16.52 -1.12
N SER A 129 31.70 -17.17 -0.03
CA SER A 129 32.62 -17.81 0.92
C SER A 129 33.12 -19.18 0.46
N THR A 130 32.40 -19.86 -0.43
CA THR A 130 32.78 -21.20 -0.91
C THR A 130 33.78 -21.18 -2.07
N ARG A 131 33.99 -20.04 -2.74
CA ARG A 131 34.94 -19.91 -3.87
C ARG A 131 36.36 -19.47 -3.47
N ALA A 132 36.65 -19.32 -2.18
CA ALA A 132 37.93 -18.82 -1.68
C ALA A 132 38.80 -19.89 -1.00
N GLN A 133 38.44 -21.18 -1.10
CA GLN A 133 39.19 -22.28 -0.46
C GLN A 133 39.90 -23.23 -1.44
N ASP A 134 39.79 -23.00 -2.75
CA ASP A 134 40.50 -23.77 -3.78
C ASP A 134 41.47 -22.84 -4.53
N GLY A 135 42.64 -22.60 -3.95
CA GLY A 135 43.71 -21.79 -4.54
C GLY A 135 45.03 -21.96 -3.82
#